data_AF-A0AAV1TLT0-F1
#
_entry.id   AF-A0AAV1TLT0-F1
#
_cell.length_a   1.000
_cell.length_b   1.000
_cell.length_c   1.000
_cell.angle_alpha   90.00
_cell.angle_beta   90.00
_cell.angle_gamma   90.00
#
_symmetry.space_group_name_H-M   'P 1'
#
loop_
_entity.id
_entity.type
_entity.pdbx_description
1 polymer ?
#
loop_
_entity_poly.entity_id
_entity_poly.type
_entity_poly.pdbx_seq_one_letter_code
_entity_poly.pdbx_strand_id
1 'polypeptide(L)'
;MVQVALLCAVVGLPRSTFVVDIDTDRSVAHLKKDIRDENTVDVLCDARELRLFLAKKDGAWLRDDGDLDRLIQTQGILDGMEEMRASWRLRKPSLFGTGLFLEEDVVHVLVMLPPTMVSPLGKSITVGGVTTPVTSTMMKSPRVDFWKAFRTMNTPVVADAVITLPEKTYILDESELGSHIYVRPCYPHLWDLCRSILDGKKGTYKRLIILGTPGIGKTYFCFLVLLYLAQDGATVIYESSEVKGERTLFSSNLVVVGSKTDFEIFLKQRKTFYVVDGVKPSRVKAKTMLVTSPRKEVWHKICQRKCARLFMPVWSKQEIFKCRELLYSNTPVEIVEKRYMKWGGVARYVLEYAEDKAVQKSLKEAITKSNLQMILTASVESNGVESDVSHRLFHFRVNHDSCYKSLDFASVYIAQKVFERLYECGRRDLIDFLAASHELSEDAVKRGILFERFALSLLSQGGTFESRHLKPKDSATDGDEDECKSKCVAVDSEGDVTMYKRAESE
;
A
#
# COMPACT_ATOMS: atom_id res chain seq x y z
N MET A 1 -7.45 6.34 -49.37
CA MET A 1 -7.89 5.59 -48.17
C MET A 1 -8.94 6.44 -47.50
N VAL A 2 -10.18 5.97 -47.41
CA VAL A 2 -11.27 6.74 -46.79
C VAL A 2 -11.52 6.17 -45.41
N GLN A 3 -11.32 6.99 -44.39
CA GLN A 3 -11.55 6.62 -42.99
C GLN A 3 -12.97 6.97 -42.57
N VAL A 4 -13.52 6.17 -41.66
CA VAL A 4 -14.79 6.41 -40.99
C VAL A 4 -14.60 6.23 -39.48
N ALA A 5 -15.36 7.02 -38.71
CA ALA A 5 -15.46 6.90 -37.26
C ALA A 5 -16.74 6.11 -36.93
N LEU A 6 -16.59 4.91 -36.38
CA LEU A 6 -17.72 4.05 -36.01
C LEU A 6 -17.95 4.11 -34.50
N LEU A 7 -19.09 4.63 -34.09
CA LEU A 7 -19.54 4.53 -32.70
C LEU A 7 -19.98 3.08 -32.40
N CYS A 8 -19.30 2.46 -31.45
CA CYS A 8 -19.53 1.08 -31.03
C CYS A 8 -20.11 1.05 -29.62
N ALA A 9 -20.94 0.06 -29.29
CA ALA A 9 -21.39 -0.19 -27.92
C ALA A 9 -21.33 -1.69 -27.58
N VAL A 10 -20.95 -2.03 -26.34
CA VAL A 10 -20.85 -3.43 -25.90
C VAL A 10 -22.20 -3.90 -25.35
N VAL A 11 -22.74 -4.96 -25.95
CA VAL A 11 -24.04 -5.53 -25.55
C VAL A 11 -23.93 -6.07 -24.12
N GLY A 12 -24.87 -5.67 -23.26
CA GLY A 12 -24.93 -6.07 -21.84
C GLY A 12 -24.07 -5.24 -20.89
N LEU A 13 -23.34 -4.23 -21.36
CA LEU A 13 -22.47 -3.39 -20.54
C LEU A 13 -22.91 -1.91 -20.60
N PRO A 14 -23.37 -1.29 -19.51
CA PRO A 14 -23.75 0.14 -19.51
C PRO A 14 -22.52 1.03 -19.69
N ARG A 15 -22.73 2.20 -20.30
CA ARG A 15 -21.72 3.25 -20.55
C ARG A 15 -20.50 2.71 -21.30
N SER A 16 -20.75 1.83 -22.27
CA SER A 16 -19.73 1.11 -23.04
C SER A 16 -19.58 1.63 -24.46
N THR A 17 -19.98 2.89 -24.71
CA THR A 17 -19.82 3.51 -26.03
C THR A 17 -18.38 3.98 -26.24
N PHE A 18 -17.83 3.70 -27.42
CA PHE A 18 -16.50 4.15 -27.84
C PHE A 18 -16.42 4.27 -29.35
N VAL A 19 -15.50 5.09 -29.86
CA VAL A 19 -15.33 5.35 -31.29
C VAL A 19 -14.14 4.55 -31.81
N VAL A 20 -14.28 3.97 -33.00
CA VAL A 20 -13.17 3.30 -33.71
C VAL A 20 -12.98 3.93 -35.07
N ASP A 21 -11.78 4.45 -35.32
CA ASP A 21 -11.38 5.00 -36.62
C ASP A 21 -10.79 3.91 -37.51
N ILE A 22 -11.40 3.68 -38.68
CA ILE A 22 -10.98 2.59 -39.58
C ILE A 22 -11.12 2.95 -41.06
N ASP A 23 -10.21 2.43 -41.89
CA ASP A 23 -10.30 2.54 -43.35
C ASP A 23 -11.42 1.64 -43.90
N THR A 24 -12.28 2.20 -44.73
CA THR A 24 -13.42 1.54 -45.39
C THR A 24 -13.03 0.39 -46.32
N ASP A 25 -11.78 0.38 -46.83
CA ASP A 25 -11.25 -0.75 -47.62
C ASP A 25 -10.89 -1.96 -46.75
N ARG A 26 -10.82 -1.80 -45.42
CA ARG A 26 -10.58 -2.90 -44.47
C ARG A 26 -11.79 -3.81 -44.34
N SER A 27 -11.54 -5.00 -43.79
CA SER A 27 -12.59 -5.97 -43.50
C SER A 27 -13.11 -5.86 -42.07
N VAL A 28 -14.27 -6.45 -41.82
CA VAL A 28 -14.83 -6.63 -40.46
C VAL A 28 -13.85 -7.36 -39.53
N ALA A 29 -12.99 -8.25 -40.05
CA ALA A 29 -11.92 -8.87 -39.24
C ALA A 29 -10.89 -7.85 -38.72
N HIS A 30 -10.57 -6.81 -39.51
CA HIS A 30 -9.72 -5.72 -39.05
C HIS A 30 -10.47 -4.85 -38.04
N LEU A 31 -11.75 -4.56 -38.28
CA LEU A 31 -12.59 -3.84 -37.32
C LEU A 31 -12.64 -4.52 -35.95
N LYS A 32 -12.79 -5.85 -35.92
CA LYS A 32 -12.73 -6.63 -34.68
C LYS A 32 -11.41 -6.44 -33.92
N LYS A 33 -10.29 -6.34 -34.65
CA LYS A 33 -8.98 -6.12 -34.06
C LYS A 33 -8.88 -4.70 -33.49
N ASP A 34 -9.28 -3.70 -34.27
CA ASP A 34 -9.22 -2.29 -33.88
C ASP A 34 -10.16 -2.02 -32.69
N ILE A 35 -11.34 -2.65 -32.62
CA ILE A 35 -12.24 -2.62 -31.45
C ILE A 35 -11.56 -3.14 -30.18
N ARG A 36 -10.85 -4.26 -30.27
CA ARG A 36 -10.15 -4.86 -29.12
C ARG A 36 -8.99 -3.97 -28.67
N ASP A 37 -8.25 -3.41 -29.62
CA ASP A 37 -7.10 -2.57 -29.33
C ASP A 37 -7.55 -1.21 -28.71
N GLU A 38 -8.70 -0.68 -29.12
CA GLU A 38 -9.28 0.57 -28.59
C GLU A 38 -9.97 0.37 -27.22
N ASN A 39 -10.64 -0.77 -27.00
CA ASN A 39 -11.33 -1.07 -25.75
C ASN A 39 -10.78 -2.33 -25.06
N THR A 40 -9.51 -2.27 -24.65
CA THR A 40 -8.82 -3.36 -23.93
C THR A 40 -9.36 -3.65 -22.53
N VAL A 41 -10.18 -2.75 -21.97
CA VAL A 41 -10.74 -2.89 -20.62
C VAL A 41 -11.97 -3.79 -20.65
N ASP A 42 -12.87 -3.59 -21.62
CA ASP A 42 -14.12 -4.34 -21.70
C ASP A 42 -14.02 -5.55 -22.65
N VAL A 43 -13.08 -5.53 -23.60
CA VAL A 43 -12.86 -6.60 -24.58
C VAL A 43 -11.60 -7.40 -24.25
N LEU A 44 -11.74 -8.36 -23.34
CA LEU A 44 -10.62 -9.21 -22.89
C LEU A 44 -10.40 -10.46 -23.76
N CYS A 45 -11.35 -10.82 -24.62
CA CYS A 45 -11.27 -12.00 -25.48
C CYS A 45 -10.39 -11.76 -26.72
N ASP A 46 -10.12 -12.83 -27.48
CA ASP A 46 -9.49 -12.67 -28.80
C ASP A 46 -10.46 -11.94 -29.74
N ALA A 47 -9.93 -11.02 -30.56
CA ALA A 47 -10.72 -10.26 -31.53
C ALA A 47 -11.56 -11.18 -32.45
N ARG A 48 -11.06 -12.38 -32.77
CA ARG A 48 -11.74 -13.36 -33.62
C ARG A 48 -13.06 -13.83 -33.01
N GLU A 49 -13.15 -13.87 -31.69
CA GLU A 49 -14.30 -14.36 -30.93
C GLU A 49 -15.43 -13.35 -30.79
N LEU A 50 -15.15 -12.07 -31.08
CA LEU A 50 -16.18 -11.03 -31.12
C LEU A 50 -17.25 -11.35 -32.17
N ARG A 51 -18.51 -11.08 -31.86
CA ARG A 51 -19.59 -11.03 -32.86
C ARG A 51 -20.04 -9.58 -32.98
N LEU A 52 -20.02 -9.06 -34.21
CA LEU A 52 -20.37 -7.67 -34.48
C LEU A 52 -21.72 -7.65 -35.20
N PHE A 53 -22.60 -6.75 -34.79
CA PHE A 53 -23.90 -6.56 -35.39
C PHE A 53 -24.03 -5.11 -35.86
N LEU A 54 -24.68 -4.90 -37.00
CA LEU A 54 -25.15 -3.57 -37.36
C LEU A 54 -26.21 -3.15 -36.34
N ALA A 55 -26.01 -1.99 -35.72
CA ALA A 55 -26.96 -1.41 -34.78
C ALA A 55 -28.17 -0.79 -35.52
N LYS A 56 -28.69 -1.51 -36.51
CA LYS A 56 -29.75 -1.09 -37.42
C LYS A 56 -30.85 -2.13 -37.41
N LYS A 57 -32.08 -1.70 -37.13
CA LYS A 57 -33.28 -2.53 -37.07
C LYS A 57 -34.38 -1.91 -37.92
N ASP A 58 -34.98 -2.70 -38.80
CA ASP A 58 -36.05 -2.27 -39.71
C ASP A 58 -35.71 -0.98 -40.50
N GLY A 59 -34.42 -0.79 -40.81
CA GLY A 59 -33.94 0.38 -41.55
C GLY A 59 -33.54 1.59 -40.70
N ALA A 60 -33.78 1.58 -39.38
CA ALA A 60 -33.44 2.66 -38.45
C ALA A 60 -32.22 2.30 -37.57
N TRP A 61 -31.32 3.26 -37.34
CA TRP A 61 -30.19 3.09 -36.42
C TRP A 61 -30.61 3.24 -34.96
N LEU A 62 -29.88 2.57 -34.07
CA LEU A 62 -30.03 2.71 -32.63
C LEU A 62 -29.45 4.04 -32.16
N ARG A 63 -30.24 4.86 -31.47
CA ARG A 63 -29.78 6.16 -30.98
C ARG A 63 -28.83 6.04 -29.79
N ASP A 64 -27.85 6.93 -29.74
CA ASP A 64 -27.03 7.18 -28.55
C ASP A 64 -27.69 8.25 -27.68
N ASP A 65 -28.75 7.85 -26.98
CA ASP A 65 -29.49 8.72 -26.06
C ASP A 65 -29.57 8.12 -24.65
N GLY A 66 -30.31 8.79 -23.75
CA GLY A 66 -30.43 8.39 -22.36
C GLY A 66 -31.02 6.98 -22.15
N ASP A 67 -31.64 6.38 -23.16
CA ASP A 67 -32.21 5.03 -23.08
C ASP A 67 -31.25 3.93 -23.59
N LEU A 68 -30.13 4.30 -24.23
CA LEU A 68 -29.18 3.33 -24.82
C LEU A 68 -28.71 2.29 -23.80
N ASP A 69 -28.28 2.74 -22.62
CA ASP A 69 -27.78 1.87 -21.54
C ASP A 69 -28.79 0.79 -21.15
N ARG A 70 -30.09 1.14 -21.16
CA ARG A 70 -31.18 0.21 -20.84
C ARG A 70 -31.44 -0.76 -21.99
N LEU A 71 -31.38 -0.26 -23.23
CA LEU A 71 -31.65 -1.05 -24.44
C LEU A 71 -30.59 -2.12 -24.66
N ILE A 72 -29.29 -1.79 -24.56
CA ILE A 72 -28.20 -2.75 -24.76
C ILE A 72 -28.16 -3.87 -23.71
N GLN A 73 -28.87 -3.69 -22.58
CA GLN A 73 -29.04 -4.71 -21.54
C GLN A 73 -30.32 -5.55 -21.70
N THR A 74 -31.19 -5.22 -22.66
CA THR A 74 -32.46 -5.91 -22.86
C THR A 74 -32.25 -7.25 -23.58
N GLN A 75 -32.88 -8.31 -23.06
CA GLN A 75 -32.85 -9.62 -23.70
C GLN A 75 -33.52 -9.56 -25.08
N GLY A 76 -32.85 -10.08 -26.11
CA GLY A 76 -33.33 -10.01 -27.49
C GLY A 76 -33.03 -8.69 -28.22
N ILE A 77 -32.17 -7.82 -27.68
CA ILE A 77 -31.78 -6.56 -28.35
C ILE A 77 -31.27 -6.76 -29.79
N LEU A 78 -30.64 -7.90 -30.06
CA LEU A 78 -30.09 -8.22 -31.39
C LEU A 78 -31.11 -8.86 -32.33
N ASP A 79 -32.35 -9.08 -31.88
CA ASP A 79 -33.39 -9.70 -32.69
C ASP A 79 -33.78 -8.77 -33.83
N GLY A 80 -33.52 -9.22 -35.06
CA GLY A 80 -33.74 -8.46 -36.29
C GLY A 80 -32.55 -7.60 -36.74
N MET A 81 -31.40 -7.65 -36.05
CA MET A 81 -30.18 -6.96 -36.45
C MET A 81 -29.26 -7.87 -37.29
N GLU A 82 -28.55 -7.29 -38.27
CA GLU A 82 -27.67 -8.05 -39.16
C GLU A 82 -26.31 -8.32 -38.53
N GLU A 83 -25.94 -9.61 -38.41
CA GLU A 83 -24.59 -10.01 -37.97
C GLU A 83 -23.56 -9.81 -39.09
N MET A 84 -22.50 -9.06 -38.77
CA MET A 84 -21.43 -8.72 -39.70
C MET A 84 -20.44 -9.88 -39.85
N ARG A 85 -20.24 -10.35 -41.08
CA ARG A 85 -19.25 -11.43 -41.35
C ARG A 85 -17.84 -10.87 -41.45
N ALA A 86 -16.89 -11.55 -40.82
CA ALA A 86 -15.48 -11.15 -40.76
C ALA A 86 -14.83 -10.88 -42.13
N SER A 87 -15.28 -11.57 -43.19
CA SER A 87 -14.78 -11.43 -44.56
C SER A 87 -15.34 -10.22 -45.31
N TRP A 88 -16.37 -9.56 -44.81
CA TRP A 88 -16.97 -8.41 -45.49
C TRP A 88 -16.07 -7.20 -45.40
N ARG A 89 -15.99 -6.44 -46.50
CA ARG A 89 -15.34 -5.11 -46.51
C ARG A 89 -16.30 -4.06 -46.00
N LEU A 90 -15.79 -3.06 -45.27
CA LEU A 90 -16.63 -2.02 -44.69
C LEU A 90 -17.29 -1.13 -45.77
N ARG A 91 -16.65 -0.99 -46.94
CA ARG A 91 -17.24 -0.34 -48.13
C ARG A 91 -18.46 -1.06 -48.75
N LYS A 92 -18.85 -2.23 -48.23
CA LYS A 92 -20.02 -2.96 -48.73
C LYS A 92 -21.27 -2.09 -48.53
N PRO A 93 -22.02 -1.74 -49.60
CA PRO A 93 -23.18 -0.85 -49.51
C PRO A 93 -24.24 -1.25 -48.48
N SER A 94 -24.38 -2.54 -48.20
CA SER A 94 -25.37 -3.05 -47.25
C SER A 94 -25.02 -2.75 -45.77
N LEU A 95 -23.77 -2.37 -45.46
CA LEU A 95 -23.35 -2.10 -44.08
C LEU A 95 -23.69 -0.65 -43.67
N PHE A 96 -23.06 0.31 -44.33
CA PHE A 96 -23.13 1.73 -43.97
C PHE A 96 -23.66 2.62 -45.11
N GLY A 97 -24.30 2.03 -46.12
CA GLY A 97 -24.85 2.74 -47.27
C GLY A 97 -23.81 3.10 -48.35
N THR A 98 -24.30 3.61 -49.49
CA THR A 98 -23.49 4.25 -50.54
C THR A 98 -23.37 5.73 -50.26
N GLY A 99 -22.18 6.21 -49.86
CA GLY A 99 -21.93 7.66 -49.75
C GLY A 99 -21.25 8.16 -48.47
N LEU A 100 -20.86 7.31 -47.53
CA LEU A 100 -19.99 7.64 -46.36
C LEU A 100 -20.50 8.71 -45.38
N PHE A 101 -21.72 9.22 -45.53
CA PHE A 101 -22.38 10.01 -44.50
C PHE A 101 -23.02 9.07 -43.49
N LEU A 102 -22.26 8.75 -42.44
CA LEU A 102 -22.79 8.07 -41.27
C LEU A 102 -23.77 9.00 -40.55
N GLU A 103 -24.85 8.44 -40.01
CA GLU A 103 -25.79 9.20 -39.19
C GLU A 103 -25.10 9.59 -37.87
N GLU A 104 -25.30 10.82 -37.42
CA GLU A 104 -24.76 11.32 -36.15
C GLU A 104 -25.68 10.92 -34.99
N ASP A 105 -25.14 10.91 -33.76
CA ASP A 105 -25.88 10.57 -32.53
C ASP A 105 -26.52 9.16 -32.53
N VAL A 106 -25.93 8.23 -33.29
CA VAL A 106 -26.34 6.82 -33.34
C VAL A 106 -25.18 5.87 -33.10
N VAL A 107 -25.51 4.71 -32.53
CA VAL A 107 -24.61 3.57 -32.48
C VAL A 107 -24.59 2.91 -33.86
N HIS A 108 -23.39 2.61 -34.34
CA HIS A 108 -23.16 1.98 -35.64
C HIS A 108 -22.99 0.46 -35.49
N VAL A 109 -22.25 0.03 -34.47
CA VAL A 109 -21.86 -1.36 -34.29
C VAL A 109 -22.16 -1.81 -32.85
N LEU A 110 -22.91 -2.88 -32.70
CA LEU A 110 -23.05 -3.58 -31.44
C LEU A 110 -22.01 -4.69 -31.34
N VAL A 111 -21.23 -4.65 -30.27
CA VAL A 111 -20.17 -5.60 -29.97
C VAL A 111 -20.73 -6.64 -28.99
N MET A 112 -20.95 -7.85 -29.48
CA MET A 112 -21.30 -9.00 -28.65
C MET A 112 -20.04 -9.79 -28.32
N LEU A 113 -19.72 -9.86 -27.03
CA LEU A 113 -18.70 -10.76 -26.51
C LEU A 113 -19.20 -12.21 -26.64
N PRO A 114 -18.31 -13.21 -26.86
CA PRO A 114 -18.72 -14.61 -26.93
C PRO A 114 -19.57 -14.97 -25.70
N PRO A 115 -20.70 -15.69 -25.88
CA PRO A 115 -21.51 -16.14 -24.76
C PRO A 115 -20.57 -16.84 -23.79
N THR A 116 -20.51 -16.31 -22.57
CA THR A 116 -19.57 -16.72 -21.54
C THR A 116 -19.59 -18.24 -21.51
N MET A 117 -18.51 -18.89 -21.97
CA MET A 117 -18.28 -20.30 -21.63
C MET A 117 -18.49 -20.34 -20.12
N VAL A 118 -19.51 -21.10 -19.70
CA VAL A 118 -20.02 -21.20 -18.33
C VAL A 118 -18.93 -20.76 -17.38
N SER A 119 -19.04 -19.53 -16.82
CA SER A 119 -18.02 -19.04 -15.91
C SER A 119 -17.73 -20.18 -14.94
N PRO A 120 -16.47 -20.59 -14.72
CA PRO A 120 -16.20 -21.73 -13.85
C PRO A 120 -16.72 -21.52 -12.42
N LEU A 121 -17.17 -20.29 -12.09
CA LEU A 121 -17.88 -19.90 -10.87
C LEU A 121 -19.39 -20.21 -10.86
N GLY A 122 -20.00 -20.54 -12.00
CA GLY A 122 -21.45 -20.65 -12.18
C GLY A 122 -22.11 -19.29 -12.42
N LYS A 123 -23.45 -19.24 -12.34
CA LYS A 123 -24.25 -18.01 -12.52
C LYS A 123 -24.23 -17.09 -11.30
N SER A 124 -24.04 -17.66 -10.12
CA SER A 124 -23.99 -16.94 -8.84
C SER A 124 -23.05 -17.66 -7.89
N ILE A 125 -22.45 -16.90 -6.97
CA ILE A 125 -21.68 -17.46 -5.86
C ILE A 125 -22.42 -17.24 -4.55
N THR A 126 -22.34 -18.23 -3.66
CA THR A 126 -22.93 -18.15 -2.32
C THR A 126 -21.85 -18.33 -1.27
N VAL A 127 -21.70 -17.35 -0.38
CA VAL A 127 -20.73 -17.37 0.72
C VAL A 127 -21.42 -16.94 2.00
N GLY A 128 -21.33 -17.76 3.05
CA GLY A 128 -21.89 -17.44 4.36
C GLY A 128 -23.40 -17.19 4.35
N GLY A 129 -24.15 -17.86 3.46
CA GLY A 129 -25.60 -17.67 3.29
C GLY A 129 -26.00 -16.44 2.47
N VAL A 130 -25.04 -15.74 1.86
CA VAL A 130 -25.26 -14.58 1.00
C VAL A 130 -24.92 -14.95 -0.44
N THR A 131 -25.85 -14.70 -1.36
CA THR A 131 -25.69 -15.02 -2.79
C THR A 131 -25.56 -13.75 -3.62
N THR A 132 -24.65 -13.73 -4.58
CA THR A 132 -24.50 -12.65 -5.57
C THR A 132 -24.35 -13.23 -6.98
N PRO A 133 -24.93 -12.60 -8.02
CA PRO A 133 -24.64 -12.97 -9.39
C PRO A 133 -23.13 -12.80 -9.69
N VAL A 134 -22.60 -13.69 -10.53
CA VAL A 134 -21.23 -13.56 -11.05
C VAL A 134 -21.24 -12.48 -12.13
N THR A 135 -20.45 -11.44 -11.95
CA THR A 135 -20.26 -10.37 -12.95
C THR A 135 -19.16 -10.75 -13.94
N SER A 136 -19.04 -10.01 -15.05
CA SER A 136 -17.99 -10.22 -16.06
C SER A 136 -16.58 -10.03 -15.51
N THR A 137 -16.42 -9.22 -14.46
CA THR A 137 -15.13 -8.96 -13.79
C THR A 137 -14.75 -10.02 -12.77
N MET A 138 -15.65 -10.94 -12.41
CA MET A 138 -15.39 -11.98 -11.42
C MET A 138 -14.76 -13.23 -12.03
N MET A 139 -13.58 -13.59 -11.52
CA MET A 139 -12.82 -14.74 -12.01
C MET A 139 -12.34 -15.63 -10.85
N LYS A 140 -12.26 -16.95 -11.08
CA LYS A 140 -11.60 -17.84 -10.11
C LYS A 140 -10.14 -17.43 -10.03
N SER A 141 -9.64 -17.28 -8.81
CA SER A 141 -8.26 -16.87 -8.62
C SER A 141 -7.36 -18.10 -8.47
N PRO A 142 -6.17 -18.11 -9.09
CA PRO A 142 -5.14 -19.12 -8.82
C PRO A 142 -4.61 -19.05 -7.38
N ARG A 143 -4.89 -17.94 -6.65
CA ARG A 143 -4.71 -17.78 -5.20
C ARG A 143 -5.44 -18.83 -4.34
N VAL A 144 -6.22 -19.73 -4.94
CA VAL A 144 -6.90 -20.85 -4.26
C VAL A 144 -5.92 -21.81 -3.60
N ASP A 145 -4.77 -22.10 -4.21
CA ASP A 145 -3.79 -23.02 -3.63
C ASP A 145 -3.08 -22.40 -2.43
N PHE A 146 -2.73 -21.12 -2.52
CA PHE A 146 -2.24 -20.32 -1.39
C PHE A 146 -3.23 -20.33 -0.21
N TRP A 147 -4.51 -20.03 -0.46
CA TRP A 147 -5.52 -20.02 0.60
C TRP A 147 -5.76 -21.41 1.18
N LYS A 148 -5.76 -22.45 0.35
CA LYS A 148 -5.87 -23.84 0.79
C LYS A 148 -4.69 -24.21 1.69
N ALA A 149 -3.46 -23.85 1.31
CA ALA A 149 -2.28 -24.07 2.13
C ALA A 149 -2.41 -23.41 3.50
N PHE A 150 -2.85 -22.14 3.56
CA PHE A 150 -3.12 -21.43 4.80
C PHE A 150 -4.14 -22.14 5.71
N ARG A 151 -5.20 -22.70 5.11
CA ARG A 151 -6.24 -23.43 5.86
C ARG A 151 -5.76 -24.77 6.40
N THR A 152 -4.87 -25.46 5.70
CA THR A 152 -4.41 -26.82 6.07
C THR A 152 -3.11 -26.81 6.86
N MET A 153 -2.42 -25.68 6.95
CA MET A 153 -1.19 -25.56 7.72
C MET A 153 -1.47 -25.69 9.22
N ASN A 154 -0.77 -26.64 9.83
CA ASN A 154 -0.79 -26.89 11.28
C ASN A 154 0.47 -26.36 11.99
N THR A 155 1.37 -25.69 11.26
CA THR A 155 2.58 -25.10 11.84
C THR A 155 2.18 -24.01 12.82
N PRO A 156 2.58 -24.10 14.10
CA PRO A 156 2.26 -23.06 15.07
C PRO A 156 2.93 -21.75 14.67
N VAL A 157 2.19 -20.64 14.78
CA VAL A 157 2.74 -19.31 14.54
C VAL A 157 3.55 -18.88 15.77
N VAL A 158 4.86 -19.07 15.69
CA VAL A 158 5.80 -18.77 16.78
C VAL A 158 6.70 -17.61 16.36
N ALA A 159 6.94 -16.67 17.29
CA ALA A 159 7.88 -15.58 17.09
C ALA A 159 9.28 -16.10 16.71
N ASP A 160 9.98 -15.37 15.85
CA ASP A 160 11.33 -15.70 15.36
C ASP A 160 11.44 -17.01 14.56
N ALA A 161 10.30 -17.55 14.12
CA ALA A 161 10.23 -18.66 13.19
C ALA A 161 9.89 -18.20 11.77
N VAL A 162 10.06 -19.10 10.80
CA VAL A 162 9.62 -18.91 9.41
C VAL A 162 8.49 -19.88 9.11
N ILE A 163 7.40 -19.34 8.56
CA ILE A 163 6.34 -20.13 7.95
C ILE A 163 6.70 -20.35 6.50
N THR A 164 6.85 -21.61 6.10
CA THR A 164 7.14 -22.02 4.72
C THR A 164 5.89 -22.59 4.10
N LEU A 165 5.47 -22.00 2.97
CA LEU A 165 4.40 -22.53 2.14
C LEU A 165 4.82 -23.85 1.48
N PRO A 166 3.87 -24.76 1.18
CA PRO A 166 4.16 -25.98 0.42
C PRO A 166 4.84 -25.69 -0.92
N GLU A 167 5.58 -26.67 -1.45
CA GLU A 167 6.26 -26.53 -2.74
C GLU A 167 5.32 -26.03 -3.84
N LYS A 168 5.85 -25.15 -4.72
CA LYS A 168 5.13 -24.52 -5.84
C LYS A 168 3.96 -23.61 -5.43
N THR A 169 3.81 -23.32 -4.14
CA THR A 169 2.83 -22.33 -3.66
C THR A 169 3.55 -21.04 -3.27
N TYR A 170 3.10 -19.92 -3.84
CA TYR A 170 3.61 -18.59 -3.52
C TYR A 170 2.56 -17.77 -2.79
N ILE A 171 3.00 -16.78 -2.02
CA ILE A 171 2.11 -15.85 -1.33
C ILE A 171 1.27 -15.13 -2.37
N LEU A 172 -0.06 -15.19 -2.23
CA LEU A 172 -1.02 -14.61 -3.20
C LEU A 172 -0.79 -15.06 -4.66
N ASP A 173 -0.20 -16.23 -4.88
CA ASP A 173 0.19 -16.74 -6.20
C ASP A 173 1.20 -15.85 -6.94
N GLU A 174 1.96 -15.03 -6.20
CA GLU A 174 2.92 -14.09 -6.76
C GLU A 174 4.34 -14.52 -6.39
N SER A 175 5.08 -15.00 -7.38
CA SER A 175 6.45 -15.53 -7.16
C SER A 175 7.42 -14.51 -6.54
N GLU A 176 7.22 -13.22 -6.80
CA GLU A 176 8.01 -12.11 -6.24
C GLU A 176 7.84 -11.96 -4.72
N LEU A 177 6.67 -12.30 -4.19
CA LEU A 177 6.42 -12.33 -2.74
C LEU A 177 7.05 -13.56 -2.07
N GLY A 178 7.47 -14.55 -2.86
CA GLY A 178 8.08 -15.77 -2.40
C GLY A 178 7.10 -16.70 -1.68
N SER A 179 7.67 -17.67 -0.96
CA SER A 179 6.93 -18.75 -0.28
C SER A 179 7.17 -18.80 1.23
N HIS A 180 7.83 -17.78 1.80
CA HIS A 180 8.28 -17.78 3.19
C HIS A 180 7.82 -16.51 3.91
N ILE A 181 7.38 -16.65 5.17
CA ILE A 181 6.96 -15.53 6.03
C ILE A 181 7.74 -15.63 7.33
N TYR A 182 8.64 -14.68 7.59
CA TYR A 182 9.25 -14.54 8.92
C TYR A 182 8.24 -13.96 9.91
N VAL A 183 8.03 -14.66 11.01
CA VAL A 183 7.10 -14.24 12.08
C VAL A 183 7.85 -13.34 13.03
N ARG A 184 7.70 -12.03 12.86
CA ARG A 184 8.28 -11.05 13.79
C ARG A 184 7.72 -11.24 15.21
N PRO A 185 8.53 -11.06 16.26
CA PRO A 185 8.07 -11.10 17.66
C PRO A 185 6.86 -10.22 17.95
N CYS A 186 6.73 -9.07 17.29
CA CYS A 186 5.58 -8.19 17.49
C CYS A 186 4.28 -8.69 16.83
N TYR A 187 4.34 -9.59 15.84
CA TYR A 187 3.16 -9.96 15.05
C TYR A 187 2.07 -10.69 15.85
N PRO A 188 2.36 -11.73 16.65
CA PRO A 188 1.31 -12.41 17.42
C PRO A 188 0.58 -11.47 18.37
N HIS A 189 1.33 -10.71 19.19
CA HIS A 189 0.77 -9.73 20.12
C HIS A 189 -0.03 -8.62 19.41
N LEU A 190 0.48 -8.11 18.28
CA LEU A 190 -0.24 -7.12 17.49
C LEU A 190 -1.57 -7.68 16.97
N TRP A 191 -1.61 -8.95 16.53
CA TRP A 191 -2.84 -9.60 16.10
C TRP A 191 -3.83 -9.79 17.26
N ASP A 192 -3.37 -10.14 18.46
CA ASP A 192 -4.23 -10.26 19.64
C ASP A 192 -4.92 -8.93 19.97
N LEU A 193 -4.18 -7.81 19.90
CA LEU A 193 -4.74 -6.46 20.03
C LEU A 193 -5.77 -6.18 18.93
N CYS A 194 -5.48 -6.56 17.67
CA CYS A 194 -6.40 -6.41 16.56
C CYS A 194 -7.71 -7.16 16.80
N ARG A 195 -7.64 -8.42 17.23
CA ARG A 195 -8.82 -9.24 17.54
C ARG A 195 -9.65 -8.64 18.66
N SER A 196 -9.00 -8.24 19.77
CA SER A 196 -9.69 -7.61 20.92
C SER A 196 -10.50 -6.39 20.50
N ILE A 197 -9.96 -5.58 19.58
CA ILE A 197 -10.64 -4.40 19.03
C ILE A 197 -11.77 -4.80 18.08
N LEU A 198 -11.51 -5.70 17.12
CA LEU A 198 -12.45 -6.07 16.06
C LEU A 198 -13.61 -6.96 16.54
N ASP A 199 -13.37 -7.76 17.58
CA ASP A 199 -14.34 -8.69 18.20
C ASP A 199 -15.01 -8.11 19.47
N GLY A 200 -14.61 -6.90 19.90
CA GLY A 200 -15.06 -6.28 21.15
C GLY A 200 -16.59 -6.17 21.31
N LYS A 201 -17.08 -6.59 22.50
CA LYS A 201 -18.50 -6.76 22.87
C LYS A 201 -19.39 -5.50 22.74
N LYS A 202 -18.82 -4.29 22.68
CA LYS A 202 -19.58 -3.01 22.66
C LYS A 202 -19.74 -2.36 21.28
N GLY A 203 -19.34 -3.00 20.19
CA GLY A 203 -19.57 -2.47 18.83
C GLY A 203 -18.95 -1.10 18.55
N THR A 204 -18.02 -0.65 19.41
CA THR A 204 -17.47 0.70 19.44
C THR A 204 -16.44 0.94 18.34
N TYR A 205 -15.68 -0.08 17.93
CA TYR A 205 -14.61 0.03 16.94
C TYR A 205 -14.60 -1.16 15.97
N LYS A 206 -15.37 -1.09 14.87
CA LYS A 206 -15.30 -2.09 13.76
C LYS A 206 -14.22 -1.78 12.72
N ARG A 207 -13.41 -0.78 13.02
CA ARG A 207 -12.41 -0.21 12.13
C ARG A 207 -11.14 -0.01 12.92
N LEU A 208 -10.07 -0.53 12.37
CA LEU A 208 -8.73 -0.48 12.93
C LEU A 208 -7.78 -0.02 11.84
N ILE A 209 -6.89 0.91 12.21
CA ILE A 209 -5.79 1.36 11.36
C ILE A 209 -4.48 0.96 12.04
N ILE A 210 -3.60 0.33 11.28
CA ILE A 210 -2.24 0.00 11.68
C ILE A 210 -1.30 0.83 10.84
N LEU A 211 -0.57 1.74 11.51
CA LEU A 211 0.44 2.59 10.90
C LEU A 211 1.83 2.05 11.18
N GLY A 212 2.81 2.44 10.37
CA GLY A 212 4.21 2.14 10.65
C GLY A 212 5.14 2.62 9.55
N THR A 213 6.43 2.68 9.84
CA THR A 213 7.47 3.11 8.89
C THR A 213 7.41 2.23 7.61
N PRO A 214 7.53 2.79 6.40
CA PRO A 214 7.66 2.00 5.17
C PRO A 214 8.80 0.95 5.28
N GLY A 215 8.58 -0.27 4.79
CA GLY A 215 9.62 -1.31 4.74
C GLY A 215 9.86 -2.14 6.01
N ILE A 216 8.99 -2.05 7.02
CA ILE A 216 9.10 -2.83 8.27
C ILE A 216 8.31 -4.16 8.27
N GLY A 217 7.76 -4.59 7.13
CA GLY A 217 6.99 -5.84 7.04
C GLY A 217 5.49 -5.71 7.34
N LYS A 218 4.87 -4.55 7.09
CA LYS A 218 3.42 -4.37 7.26
C LYS A 218 2.58 -5.28 6.35
N THR A 219 2.98 -5.41 5.08
CA THR A 219 2.34 -6.30 4.10
C THR A 219 2.44 -7.77 4.52
N TYR A 220 3.60 -8.22 5.02
CA TYR A 220 3.77 -9.56 5.57
C TYR A 220 2.91 -9.82 6.81
N PHE A 221 2.64 -8.80 7.63
CA PHE A 221 1.65 -8.91 8.71
C PHE A 221 0.24 -9.13 8.16
N CYS A 222 -0.16 -8.48 7.05
CA CYS A 222 -1.44 -8.78 6.40
C CYS A 222 -1.52 -10.25 5.98
N PHE A 223 -0.46 -10.83 5.42
CA PHE A 223 -0.43 -12.25 5.06
C PHE A 223 -0.55 -13.15 6.29
N LEU A 224 0.11 -12.81 7.39
CA LEU A 224 -0.07 -13.55 8.65
C LEU A 224 -1.52 -13.44 9.17
N VAL A 225 -2.16 -12.28 9.03
CA VAL A 225 -3.58 -12.13 9.37
C VAL A 225 -4.47 -12.97 8.45
N LEU A 226 -4.17 -13.05 7.15
CA LEU A 226 -4.86 -13.96 6.24
C LEU A 226 -4.72 -15.42 6.68
N LEU A 227 -3.54 -15.84 7.18
CA LEU A 227 -3.33 -17.19 7.73
C LEU A 227 -4.24 -17.46 8.93
N TYR A 228 -4.24 -16.57 9.93
CA TYR A 228 -5.12 -16.72 11.10
C TYR A 228 -6.59 -16.78 10.71
N LEU A 229 -7.01 -15.90 9.79
CA LEU A 229 -8.40 -15.86 9.33
C LEU A 229 -8.78 -17.09 8.49
N ALA A 230 -7.84 -17.66 7.75
CA ALA A 230 -8.02 -18.92 7.03
C ALA A 230 -8.27 -20.08 8.00
N GLN A 231 -7.45 -20.18 9.04
CA GLN A 231 -7.58 -21.19 10.09
C GLN A 231 -8.88 -21.05 10.89
N ASP A 232 -9.33 -19.81 11.14
CA ASP A 232 -10.64 -19.50 11.74
C ASP A 232 -11.83 -19.80 10.81
N GLY A 233 -11.58 -20.15 9.54
CA GLY A 233 -12.64 -20.37 8.53
C GLY A 233 -13.41 -19.10 8.16
N ALA A 234 -12.81 -17.93 8.38
CA ALA A 234 -13.46 -16.65 8.14
C ALA A 234 -13.60 -16.32 6.64
N THR A 235 -14.61 -15.52 6.31
CA THR A 235 -14.72 -14.87 5.00
C THR A 235 -13.92 -13.58 5.03
N VAL A 236 -12.98 -13.44 4.10
CA VAL A 236 -12.06 -12.30 4.00
C VAL A 236 -12.15 -11.67 2.63
N ILE A 237 -12.17 -10.34 2.59
CA ILE A 237 -11.95 -9.57 1.38
C ILE A 237 -10.62 -8.86 1.55
N TYR A 238 -9.71 -9.11 0.63
CA TYR A 238 -8.38 -8.52 0.60
C TYR A 238 -8.31 -7.48 -0.53
N GLU A 239 -7.70 -6.32 -0.24
CA GLU A 239 -7.42 -5.26 -1.21
C GLU A 239 -6.02 -4.71 -0.97
N SER A 240 -5.16 -4.71 -2.00
CA SER A 240 -3.78 -4.21 -1.92
C SER A 240 -3.58 -3.00 -2.83
N SER A 241 -2.62 -2.13 -2.50
CA SER A 241 -2.24 -0.99 -3.34
C SER A 241 -1.41 -1.39 -4.55
N GLU A 242 -0.86 -2.61 -4.55
CA GLU A 242 -0.06 -3.14 -5.65
C GLU A 242 -0.94 -3.49 -6.86
N VAL A 243 -2.18 -3.95 -6.62
CA VAL A 243 -3.15 -4.26 -7.68
C VAL A 243 -4.31 -3.28 -7.65
N LYS A 244 -4.26 -2.28 -8.53
CA LYS A 244 -5.22 -1.18 -8.53
C LYS A 244 -6.57 -1.65 -9.09
N GLY A 245 -7.64 -1.43 -8.32
CA GLY A 245 -9.01 -1.69 -8.81
C GLY A 245 -9.54 -3.09 -8.49
N GLU A 246 -8.71 -3.96 -7.94
CA GLU A 246 -9.04 -5.36 -7.69
C GLU A 246 -9.33 -5.64 -6.20
N ARG A 247 -10.21 -6.60 -5.93
CA ARG A 247 -10.41 -7.24 -4.64
C ARG A 247 -10.36 -8.75 -4.78
N THR A 248 -9.85 -9.42 -3.75
CA THR A 248 -9.92 -10.89 -3.65
C THR A 248 -10.82 -11.29 -2.50
N LEU A 249 -11.83 -12.10 -2.80
CA LEU A 249 -12.66 -12.80 -1.83
C LEU A 249 -12.03 -14.16 -1.51
N PHE A 250 -11.70 -14.38 -0.25
CA PHE A 250 -11.27 -15.66 0.31
C PHE A 250 -12.38 -16.22 1.21
N SER A 251 -12.88 -17.42 0.91
CA SER A 251 -13.85 -18.09 1.77
C SER A 251 -13.88 -19.59 1.54
N SER A 252 -13.59 -20.38 2.59
CA SER A 252 -13.59 -21.84 2.48
C SER A 252 -12.72 -22.32 1.30
N ASN A 253 -13.27 -23.04 0.32
CA ASN A 253 -12.55 -23.49 -0.89
C ASN A 253 -12.66 -22.51 -2.07
N LEU A 254 -13.37 -21.40 -1.89
CA LEU A 254 -13.65 -20.44 -2.95
C LEU A 254 -12.72 -19.23 -2.82
N VAL A 255 -11.97 -18.96 -3.89
CA VAL A 255 -11.20 -17.72 -4.04
C VAL A 255 -11.59 -17.06 -5.35
N VAL A 256 -12.06 -15.81 -5.25
CA VAL A 256 -12.58 -15.04 -6.40
C VAL A 256 -11.91 -13.69 -6.43
N VAL A 257 -11.39 -13.33 -7.58
CA VAL A 257 -10.91 -11.98 -7.88
C VAL A 257 -12.02 -11.23 -8.61
N GLY A 258 -12.18 -9.95 -8.32
CA GLY A 258 -13.16 -9.09 -8.97
C GLY A 258 -12.87 -7.61 -8.79
N SER A 259 -13.71 -6.78 -9.39
CA SER A 259 -13.66 -5.33 -9.27
C SER A 259 -13.96 -4.87 -7.84
N LYS A 260 -13.75 -3.57 -7.58
CA LYS A 260 -14.09 -2.97 -6.28
C LYS A 260 -15.57 -3.11 -5.91
N THR A 261 -16.49 -3.19 -6.87
CA THR A 261 -17.93 -3.22 -6.60
C THR A 261 -18.49 -4.63 -6.43
N ASP A 262 -17.82 -5.66 -6.97
CA ASP A 262 -18.34 -7.04 -7.01
C ASP A 262 -18.65 -7.64 -5.63
N PHE A 263 -17.92 -7.20 -4.59
CA PHE A 263 -18.02 -7.79 -3.26
C PHE A 263 -18.78 -6.93 -2.24
N GLU A 264 -19.52 -5.91 -2.68
CA GLU A 264 -20.24 -5.01 -1.79
C GLU A 264 -21.24 -5.72 -0.86
N ILE A 265 -21.92 -6.76 -1.36
CA ILE A 265 -22.89 -7.51 -0.56
C ILE A 265 -22.24 -8.27 0.60
N PHE A 266 -21.02 -8.77 0.40
CA PHE A 266 -20.22 -9.44 1.42
C PHE A 266 -19.62 -8.43 2.41
N LEU A 267 -19.25 -7.24 1.94
CA LEU A 267 -18.77 -6.14 2.79
C LEU A 267 -19.87 -5.51 3.67
N LYS A 268 -21.15 -5.74 3.33
CA LYS A 268 -22.29 -5.39 4.20
C LYS A 268 -22.43 -6.34 5.40
N GLN A 269 -21.79 -7.51 5.37
CA GLN A 269 -21.86 -8.50 6.45
C GLN A 269 -20.90 -8.16 7.58
N ARG A 270 -21.41 -8.16 8.82
CA ARG A 270 -20.62 -7.81 10.02
C ARG A 270 -19.58 -8.86 10.41
N LYS A 271 -19.71 -10.09 9.92
CA LYS A 271 -18.79 -11.20 10.18
C LYS A 271 -17.61 -11.23 9.21
N THR A 272 -17.76 -10.63 8.03
CA THR A 272 -16.70 -10.53 7.02
C THR A 272 -15.55 -9.66 7.52
N PHE A 273 -14.33 -10.11 7.28
CA PHE A 273 -13.13 -9.30 7.46
C PHE A 273 -12.79 -8.61 6.14
N TYR A 274 -12.45 -7.33 6.21
CA TYR A 274 -11.97 -6.53 5.09
C TYR A 274 -10.56 -6.05 5.44
N VAL A 275 -9.57 -6.76 4.91
CA VAL A 275 -8.14 -6.51 5.13
C VAL A 275 -7.62 -5.69 3.98
N VAL A 276 -7.07 -4.51 4.28
CA VAL A 276 -6.68 -3.53 3.26
C VAL A 276 -5.24 -3.13 3.48
N ASP A 277 -4.40 -3.34 2.47
CA ASP A 277 -2.98 -2.96 2.49
C ASP A 277 -2.74 -1.75 1.59
N GLY A 278 -2.36 -0.62 2.19
CA GLY A 278 -1.91 0.58 1.47
C GLY A 278 -2.98 1.37 0.70
N VAL A 279 -4.20 0.85 0.53
CA VAL A 279 -5.30 1.51 -0.20
C VAL A 279 -6.31 2.15 0.74
N LYS A 280 -6.96 3.22 0.28
CA LYS A 280 -8.08 3.81 1.00
C LYS A 280 -9.31 2.87 0.95
N PRO A 281 -9.75 2.30 2.09
CA PRO A 281 -10.87 1.37 2.11
C PRO A 281 -12.22 2.03 1.78
N SER A 282 -13.12 1.23 1.21
CA SER A 282 -14.54 1.59 1.09
C SER A 282 -15.22 1.67 2.46
N ARG A 283 -16.27 2.49 2.57
CA ARG A 283 -17.07 2.60 3.80
C ARG A 283 -18.04 1.42 3.88
N VAL A 284 -17.76 0.47 4.77
CA VAL A 284 -18.49 -0.81 4.85
C VAL A 284 -18.88 -1.18 6.30
N LYS A 285 -19.71 -2.21 6.46
CA LYS A 285 -20.14 -2.72 7.79
C LYS A 285 -19.26 -3.88 8.30
N ALA A 286 -18.47 -4.49 7.41
CA ALA A 286 -17.47 -5.50 7.70
C ALA A 286 -16.40 -5.01 8.69
N LYS A 287 -15.77 -5.96 9.39
CA LYS A 287 -14.62 -5.71 10.27
C LYS A 287 -13.45 -5.25 9.40
N THR A 288 -13.14 -3.96 9.43
CA THR A 288 -12.17 -3.37 8.51
C THR A 288 -10.83 -3.16 9.22
N MET A 289 -9.77 -3.73 8.67
CA MET A 289 -8.40 -3.52 9.11
C MET A 289 -7.61 -2.89 7.96
N LEU A 290 -7.23 -1.62 8.13
CA LEU A 290 -6.36 -0.91 7.20
C LEU A 290 -4.93 -0.97 7.75
N VAL A 291 -4.02 -1.55 6.99
CA VAL A 291 -2.58 -1.52 7.28
C VAL A 291 -1.94 -0.60 6.25
N THR A 292 -1.25 0.44 6.69
CA THR A 292 -0.68 1.41 5.75
C THR A 292 0.50 2.17 6.34
N SER A 293 1.33 2.70 5.44
CA SER A 293 2.29 3.75 5.81
C SER A 293 1.52 5.03 6.16
N PRO A 294 2.11 5.99 6.91
CA PRO A 294 1.43 7.19 7.40
C PRO A 294 1.09 8.22 6.30
N ARG A 295 0.42 7.79 5.22
CA ARG A 295 -0.03 8.64 4.10
C ARG A 295 -1.42 9.18 4.41
N LYS A 296 -1.55 10.46 4.75
CA LYS A 296 -2.80 11.07 5.25
C LYS A 296 -3.99 10.84 4.31
N GLU A 297 -3.76 10.86 3.00
CA GLU A 297 -4.79 10.63 1.97
C GLU A 297 -5.52 9.28 2.11
N VAL A 298 -4.79 8.27 2.62
CA VAL A 298 -5.28 6.90 2.75
C VAL A 298 -6.11 6.72 4.03
N TRP A 299 -5.68 7.31 5.16
CA TRP A 299 -6.23 6.99 6.48
C TRP A 299 -7.04 8.11 7.15
N HIS A 300 -6.80 9.39 6.84
CA HIS A 300 -7.29 10.52 7.65
C HIS A 300 -8.83 10.61 7.74
N LYS A 301 -9.53 10.39 6.62
CA LYS A 301 -11.01 10.42 6.59
C LYS A 301 -11.66 9.25 7.34
N ILE A 302 -10.88 8.21 7.69
CA ILE A 302 -11.34 7.04 8.45
C ILE A 302 -11.17 7.27 9.94
N CYS A 303 -10.07 7.92 10.35
CA CYS A 303 -9.79 8.28 11.74
C CYS A 303 -10.84 9.18 12.39
N GLN A 304 -11.51 10.04 11.62
CA GLN A 304 -12.57 10.93 12.12
C GLN A 304 -13.81 10.20 12.68
N ARG A 305 -13.85 8.86 12.67
CA ARG A 305 -15.07 8.08 12.93
C ARG A 305 -14.78 6.84 13.77
N LYS A 306 -14.72 6.97 15.11
CA LYS A 306 -14.59 5.86 16.08
C LYS A 306 -13.74 4.70 15.52
N CYS A 307 -12.47 4.97 15.28
CA CYS A 307 -11.51 4.04 14.72
C CYS A 307 -10.37 3.88 15.72
N ALA A 308 -9.98 2.63 16.00
CA ALA A 308 -8.77 2.40 16.77
C ALA A 308 -7.53 2.61 15.88
N ARG A 309 -6.43 3.03 16.50
CA ARG A 309 -5.14 3.20 15.84
C ARG A 309 -4.08 2.42 16.60
N LEU A 310 -3.35 1.59 15.89
CA LEU A 310 -2.17 0.90 16.38
C LEU A 310 -0.98 1.27 15.48
N PHE A 311 0.22 1.13 16.03
CA PHE A 311 1.48 1.43 15.35
C PHE A 311 2.37 0.19 15.43
N MET A 312 2.91 -0.24 14.30
CA MET A 312 3.85 -1.35 14.23
C MET A 312 5.27 -0.82 14.48
N PRO A 313 6.04 -1.42 15.41
CA PRO A 313 7.40 -0.99 15.69
C PRO A 313 8.36 -1.38 14.55
N VAL A 314 9.44 -0.60 14.43
CA VAL A 314 10.62 -0.98 13.63
C VAL A 314 11.29 -2.23 14.20
N TRP A 315 12.17 -2.86 13.41
CA TRP A 315 12.83 -4.08 13.80
C TRP A 315 13.91 -3.84 14.86
N SER A 316 13.98 -4.73 15.84
CA SER A 316 15.12 -4.76 16.76
C SER A 316 16.37 -5.30 16.04
N LYS A 317 17.57 -5.04 16.59
CA LYS A 317 18.82 -5.60 16.04
C LYS A 317 18.74 -7.13 16.03
N GLN A 318 18.25 -7.73 17.12
CA GLN A 318 18.10 -9.18 17.26
C GLN A 318 17.16 -9.76 16.19
N GLU A 319 16.00 -9.13 15.96
CA GLU A 319 15.04 -9.55 14.92
C GLU A 319 15.68 -9.56 13.53
N ILE A 320 16.47 -8.52 13.21
CA ILE A 320 17.15 -8.40 11.91
C ILE A 320 18.15 -9.54 11.71
N PHE A 321 19.01 -9.81 12.68
CA PHE A 321 20.01 -10.87 12.54
C PHE A 321 19.37 -12.25 12.51
N LYS A 322 18.26 -12.45 13.24
CA LYS A 322 17.54 -13.72 13.21
C LYS A 322 16.87 -13.96 11.86
N CYS A 323 16.18 -12.96 11.32
CA CYS A 323 15.63 -13.05 9.96
C CYS A 323 16.71 -13.19 8.90
N ARG A 324 17.88 -12.53 9.06
CA ARG A 324 19.03 -12.74 8.19
C ARG A 324 19.47 -14.19 8.17
N GLU A 325 19.65 -14.79 9.35
CA GLU A 325 20.05 -16.19 9.48
C GLU A 325 19.09 -17.12 8.73
N LEU A 326 17.78 -16.89 8.85
CA LEU A 326 16.76 -17.79 8.34
C LEU A 326 16.41 -17.57 6.85
N LEU A 327 16.38 -16.31 6.39
CA LEU A 327 15.89 -15.95 5.04
C LEU A 327 16.93 -15.27 4.14
N TYR A 328 17.94 -14.64 4.72
CA TYR A 328 18.97 -13.90 3.98
C TYR A 328 20.38 -14.41 4.32
N SER A 329 20.53 -15.73 4.42
CA SER A 329 21.76 -16.38 4.89
C SER A 329 22.99 -16.06 4.03
N ASN A 330 22.77 -15.68 2.77
CA ASN A 330 23.80 -15.27 1.83
C ASN A 330 24.27 -13.81 2.00
N THR A 331 23.47 -12.95 2.66
CA THR A 331 23.84 -11.54 2.86
C THR A 331 24.87 -11.41 3.98
N PRO A 332 26.07 -10.84 3.75
CA PRO A 332 27.12 -10.76 4.78
C PRO A 332 26.70 -10.01 6.05
N VAL A 333 27.09 -10.54 7.22
CA VAL A 333 26.73 -10.01 8.54
C VAL A 333 27.22 -8.56 8.70
N GLU A 334 28.40 -8.24 8.21
CA GLU A 334 29.05 -6.93 8.28
C GLU A 334 28.28 -5.89 7.47
N ILE A 335 27.75 -6.28 6.30
CA ILE A 335 26.91 -5.41 5.47
C ILE A 335 25.62 -5.10 6.20
N VAL A 336 24.96 -6.11 6.75
CA VAL A 336 23.70 -5.97 7.51
C VAL A 336 23.91 -5.08 8.73
N GLU A 337 24.99 -5.29 9.50
CA GLU A 337 25.33 -4.43 10.64
C GLU A 337 25.52 -2.98 10.22
N LYS A 338 26.31 -2.75 9.17
CA LYS A 338 26.55 -1.41 8.61
C LYS A 338 25.26 -0.76 8.11
N ARG A 339 24.32 -1.53 7.54
CA ARG A 339 23.03 -1.01 7.11
C ARG A 339 22.13 -0.68 8.29
N TYR A 340 22.07 -1.54 9.30
CA TYR A 340 21.31 -1.30 10.52
C TYR A 340 21.77 -0.03 11.24
N MET A 341 23.08 0.20 11.34
CA MET A 341 23.62 1.43 11.94
C MET A 341 23.21 2.70 11.19
N LYS A 342 22.96 2.62 9.87
CA LYS A 342 22.57 3.76 9.04
C LYS A 342 21.06 3.94 8.97
N TRP A 343 20.35 2.89 8.57
CA TRP A 343 18.91 2.92 8.30
C TRP A 343 18.06 2.59 9.51
N GLY A 344 18.65 2.20 10.65
CA GLY A 344 17.90 1.68 11.79
C GLY A 344 17.20 0.35 11.47
N GLY A 345 16.09 0.08 12.18
CA GLY A 345 15.33 -1.16 12.08
C GLY A 345 14.39 -1.30 10.87
N VAL A 346 14.77 -0.83 9.68
CA VAL A 346 13.93 -0.98 8.47
C VAL A 346 14.44 -2.16 7.64
N ALA A 347 13.82 -3.32 7.83
CA ALA A 347 14.24 -4.59 7.22
C ALA A 347 14.46 -4.50 5.70
N ARG A 348 13.60 -3.79 4.96
CA ARG A 348 13.76 -3.57 3.52
C ARG A 348 15.14 -3.01 3.13
N TYR A 349 15.66 -2.01 3.86
CA TYR A 349 16.96 -1.40 3.55
C TYR A 349 18.14 -2.14 4.18
N VAL A 350 17.87 -2.94 5.21
CA VAL A 350 18.90 -3.64 5.99
C VAL A 350 19.16 -5.06 5.48
N LEU A 351 18.14 -5.71 4.91
CA LEU A 351 18.18 -7.09 4.42
C LEU A 351 17.96 -7.14 2.91
N GLU A 352 16.74 -6.87 2.44
CA GLU A 352 16.34 -7.01 1.03
C GLU A 352 17.23 -6.20 0.08
N TYR A 353 17.48 -4.93 0.40
CA TYR A 353 18.32 -4.04 -0.39
C TYR A 353 19.68 -3.77 0.25
N ALA A 354 20.19 -4.70 1.06
CA ALA A 354 21.45 -4.51 1.77
C ALA A 354 22.63 -4.20 0.83
N GLU A 355 22.66 -4.85 -0.32
CA GLU A 355 23.74 -4.75 -1.32
C GLU A 355 23.40 -3.82 -2.51
N ASP A 356 22.16 -3.34 -2.61
CA ASP A 356 21.74 -2.43 -3.67
C ASP A 356 22.33 -1.02 -3.48
N LYS A 357 23.36 -0.70 -4.26
CA LYS A 357 24.06 0.60 -4.15
C LYS A 357 23.16 1.80 -4.43
N ALA A 358 22.18 1.68 -5.33
CA ALA A 358 21.30 2.78 -5.72
C ALA A 358 20.31 3.11 -4.59
N VAL A 359 19.65 2.08 -4.04
CA VAL A 359 18.76 2.24 -2.88
C VAL A 359 19.54 2.78 -1.67
N GLN A 360 20.76 2.29 -1.44
CA GLN A 360 21.60 2.76 -0.34
C GLN A 360 22.05 4.23 -0.51
N LYS A 361 22.24 4.71 -1.75
CA LYS A 361 22.52 6.12 -2.05
C LYS A 361 21.34 7.03 -1.69
N SER A 362 20.12 6.51 -1.78
CA SER A 362 18.90 7.27 -1.53
C SER A 362 18.77 7.80 -0.08
N LEU A 363 19.48 7.20 0.90
CA LEU A 363 19.60 7.77 2.25
C LEU A 363 20.46 9.03 2.26
N LYS A 364 21.60 9.00 1.54
CA LYS A 364 22.47 10.17 1.44
C LYS A 364 21.72 11.32 0.81
N GLU A 365 20.95 11.06 -0.24
CA GLU A 365 20.10 12.06 -0.90
C GLU A 365 19.04 12.63 0.04
N ALA A 366 18.41 11.79 0.88
CA ALA A 366 17.45 12.25 1.88
C ALA A 366 18.12 13.18 2.93
N ILE A 367 19.30 12.79 3.42
CA ILE A 367 20.12 13.64 4.30
C ILE A 367 20.47 14.96 3.60
N THR A 368 20.95 14.91 2.35
CA THR A 368 21.29 16.09 1.55
C THR A 368 20.08 16.95 1.17
N LYS A 369 18.85 16.45 1.31
CA LYS A 369 17.66 17.29 1.13
C LYS A 369 17.20 17.92 2.44
N SER A 370 17.50 17.28 3.58
CA SER A 370 17.02 17.73 4.90
C SER A 370 17.36 19.21 5.21
N ASN A 371 16.41 19.88 5.84
CA ASN A 371 16.53 21.24 6.37
C ASN A 371 15.70 21.34 7.66
N LEU A 372 15.86 22.43 8.40
CA LEU A 372 15.20 22.62 9.70
C LEU A 372 13.68 22.54 9.56
N GLN A 373 13.10 23.21 8.57
CA GLN A 373 11.65 23.21 8.34
C GLN A 373 11.09 21.80 8.13
N MET A 374 11.74 20.96 7.33
CA MET A 374 11.33 19.56 7.10
C MET A 374 11.36 18.72 8.38
N ILE A 375 12.28 19.02 9.31
CA ILE A 375 12.37 18.30 10.58
C ILE A 375 11.23 18.74 11.50
N LEU A 376 10.91 20.04 11.53
CA LEU A 376 9.81 20.57 12.33
C LEU A 376 8.45 20.11 11.80
N THR A 377 8.26 20.10 10.48
CA THR A 377 7.01 19.64 9.85
C THR A 377 6.86 18.11 9.79
N ALA A 378 7.91 17.35 10.13
CA ALA A 378 7.84 15.90 10.22
C ALA A 378 6.82 15.49 11.29
N SER A 379 5.75 14.82 10.85
CA SER A 379 4.68 14.33 11.70
C SER A 379 4.09 13.04 11.14
N VAL A 380 3.19 12.42 11.92
CA VAL A 380 2.36 11.29 11.44
C VAL A 380 1.49 11.69 10.24
N GLU A 381 1.28 12.98 10.01
CA GLU A 381 0.33 13.53 9.03
C GLU A 381 0.98 14.11 7.77
N SER A 382 2.31 14.05 7.66
CA SER A 382 3.03 14.63 6.51
C SER A 382 2.65 13.91 5.20
N ASN A 383 2.48 14.68 4.11
CA ASN A 383 2.13 14.18 2.77
C ASN A 383 3.16 14.64 1.72
N GLY A 384 3.23 13.94 0.58
CA GLY A 384 3.99 14.37 -0.60
C GLY A 384 5.47 13.98 -0.60
N VAL A 385 6.29 14.63 -1.44
CA VAL A 385 7.72 14.34 -1.59
C VAL A 385 8.49 14.57 -0.28
N GLU A 386 8.07 15.55 0.52
CA GLU A 386 8.61 15.82 1.85
C GLU A 386 8.35 14.66 2.83
N SER A 387 7.23 13.93 2.67
CA SER A 387 6.96 12.75 3.50
C SER A 387 7.90 11.58 3.19
N ASP A 388 8.27 11.35 1.93
CA ASP A 388 9.17 10.25 1.56
C ASP A 388 10.60 10.48 2.07
N VAL A 389 11.07 11.74 2.06
CA VAL A 389 12.34 12.12 2.69
C VAL A 389 12.22 11.96 4.21
N SER A 390 11.14 12.47 4.81
CA SER A 390 10.90 12.39 6.25
C SER A 390 10.85 10.93 6.74
N HIS A 391 10.17 10.02 6.05
CA HIS A 391 10.06 8.60 6.43
C HIS A 391 11.38 7.83 6.38
N ARG A 392 12.38 8.33 5.63
CA ARG A 392 13.74 7.75 5.62
C ARG A 392 14.59 8.27 6.78
N LEU A 393 14.30 9.47 7.26
CA LEU A 393 15.05 10.12 8.33
C LEU A 393 14.46 9.86 9.71
N PHE A 394 13.13 9.63 9.78
CA PHE A 394 12.38 9.52 11.01
C PHE A 394 11.55 8.23 11.07
N HIS A 395 11.55 7.61 12.24
CA HIS A 395 10.80 6.40 12.55
C HIS A 395 9.85 6.59 13.72
N PHE A 396 8.74 5.86 13.70
CA PHE A 396 7.83 5.80 14.83
C PHE A 396 8.46 5.06 16.01
N ARG A 397 8.39 5.69 17.18
CA ARG A 397 8.57 5.04 18.48
C ARG A 397 7.21 4.62 18.99
N VAL A 398 7.14 3.36 19.39
CA VAL A 398 5.90 2.68 19.79
C VAL A 398 6.10 2.10 21.18
N ASN A 399 5.09 2.17 22.03
CA ASN A 399 5.10 1.51 23.34
C ASN A 399 4.64 0.04 23.23
N HIS A 400 4.62 -0.69 24.35
CA HIS A 400 4.23 -2.11 24.37
C HIS A 400 2.77 -2.37 23.94
N ASP A 401 1.88 -1.38 24.11
CA ASP A 401 0.47 -1.44 23.72
C ASP A 401 0.25 -1.08 22.23
N SER A 402 1.31 -1.03 21.43
CA SER A 402 1.26 -0.61 20.03
C SER A 402 0.67 0.80 19.84
N CYS A 403 0.78 1.67 20.85
CA CYS A 403 0.42 3.08 20.77
C CYS A 403 1.61 3.92 20.33
N TYR A 404 1.30 4.99 19.61
CA TYR A 404 2.30 5.99 19.22
C TYR A 404 2.87 6.68 20.46
N LYS A 405 4.20 6.73 20.54
CA LYS A 405 4.95 7.45 21.57
C LYS A 405 5.53 8.75 21.02
N SER A 406 6.30 8.65 19.94
CA SER A 406 6.96 9.80 19.32
C SER A 406 7.43 9.46 17.90
N LEU A 407 7.86 10.49 17.18
CA LEU A 407 8.59 10.39 15.92
C LEU A 407 10.04 10.82 16.19
N ASP A 408 10.99 9.96 15.88
CA ASP A 408 12.40 10.12 16.26
C ASP A 408 13.31 9.80 15.07
N PHE A 409 14.54 10.30 15.05
CA PHE A 409 15.50 9.96 14.00
C PHE A 409 15.68 8.44 13.90
N ALA A 410 15.76 7.97 12.66
CA ALA A 410 15.83 6.56 12.31
C ALA A 410 17.06 5.85 12.90
N SER A 411 18.17 6.58 13.04
CA SER A 411 19.41 6.11 13.65
C SER A 411 20.24 7.27 14.20
N VAL A 412 21.20 6.96 15.08
CA VAL A 412 22.22 7.90 15.56
C VAL A 412 23.03 8.47 14.40
N TYR A 413 23.36 7.64 13.40
CA TYR A 413 24.07 8.07 12.20
C TYR A 413 23.30 9.16 11.44
N ILE A 414 21.98 8.97 11.25
CA ILE A 414 21.14 9.95 10.56
C ILE A 414 21.05 11.24 11.37
N ALA A 415 20.79 11.15 12.67
CA ALA A 415 20.73 12.32 13.55
C ALA A 415 22.02 13.15 13.44
N GLN A 416 23.17 12.49 13.48
CA GLN A 416 24.49 13.11 13.34
C GLN A 416 24.67 13.79 11.97
N LYS A 417 24.38 13.07 10.87
CA LYS A 417 24.57 13.62 9.51
C LYS A 417 23.59 14.73 9.14
N VAL A 418 22.37 14.68 9.67
CA VAL A 418 21.41 15.77 9.54
C VAL A 418 21.89 16.98 10.35
N PHE A 419 22.33 16.77 11.59
CA PHE A 419 22.87 17.86 12.42
C PHE A 419 24.07 18.57 11.75
N GLU A 420 25.08 17.82 11.29
CA GLU A 420 26.25 18.37 10.59
C GLU A 420 25.82 19.25 9.42
N ARG A 421 24.88 18.76 8.60
CA ARG A 421 24.35 19.52 7.47
C ARG A 421 23.63 20.80 7.89
N LEU A 422 22.75 20.74 8.89
CA LEU A 422 22.05 21.95 9.38
C LEU A 422 23.03 22.98 9.92
N TYR A 423 24.06 22.50 10.63
CA TYR A 423 25.09 23.35 11.18
C TYR A 423 25.92 24.03 10.07
N GLU A 424 26.28 23.30 9.02
CA GLU A 424 27.03 23.85 7.88
C GLU A 424 26.20 24.84 7.03
N CYS A 425 24.94 24.51 6.74
CA CYS A 425 24.10 25.28 5.81
C CYS A 425 23.29 26.40 6.48
N GLY A 426 23.00 26.31 7.78
CA GLY A 426 22.01 27.14 8.46
C GLY A 426 22.28 27.27 9.97
N ARG A 427 23.54 27.52 10.36
CA ARG A 427 23.97 27.61 11.76
C ARG A 427 23.13 28.56 12.61
N ARG A 428 22.82 29.76 12.09
CA ARG A 428 22.03 30.78 12.79
C ARG A 428 20.63 30.28 13.08
N ASP A 429 19.90 29.85 12.05
CA ASP A 429 18.55 29.31 12.17
C ASP A 429 18.48 28.12 13.15
N LEU A 430 19.50 27.25 13.16
CA LEU A 430 19.59 26.14 14.11
C LEU A 430 19.79 26.63 15.55
N ILE A 431 20.67 27.60 15.79
CA ILE A 431 20.90 28.18 17.12
C ILE A 431 19.65 28.92 17.60
N ASP A 432 19.06 29.74 16.75
CA ASP A 432 17.83 30.49 17.03
C ASP A 432 16.70 29.54 17.40
N PHE A 433 16.55 28.44 16.64
CA PHE A 433 15.60 27.39 16.99
C PHE A 433 15.93 26.75 18.35
N LEU A 434 17.17 26.32 18.60
CA LEU A 434 17.53 25.68 19.87
C LEU A 434 17.30 26.61 21.08
N ALA A 435 17.52 27.91 20.92
CA ALA A 435 17.26 28.92 21.94
C ALA A 435 15.75 29.17 22.16
N ALA A 436 14.97 29.33 21.08
CA ALA A 436 13.55 29.68 21.15
C ALA A 436 12.62 28.49 21.43
N SER A 437 13.03 27.27 21.08
CA SER A 437 12.13 26.11 21.08
C SER A 437 11.81 25.55 22.48
N HIS A 438 12.37 26.08 23.55
CA HIS A 438 12.02 25.70 24.93
C HIS A 438 10.51 25.87 25.23
N GLU A 439 9.84 26.79 24.53
CA GLU A 439 8.39 27.07 24.65
C GLU A 439 7.50 26.08 23.86
N LEU A 440 8.07 25.28 22.95
CA LEU A 440 7.32 24.36 22.07
C LEU A 440 7.39 22.92 22.62
N SER A 441 6.29 22.44 23.19
CA SER A 441 6.21 21.09 23.78
C SER A 441 6.19 19.96 22.73
N GLU A 442 5.59 20.21 21.56
CA GLU A 442 5.45 19.20 20.49
C GLU A 442 6.78 18.82 19.82
N ASP A 443 7.76 19.74 19.83
CA ASP A 443 9.10 19.51 19.25
C ASP A 443 10.16 19.12 20.28
N ALA A 444 9.77 18.85 21.53
CA ALA A 444 10.70 18.56 22.62
C ALA A 444 11.65 17.38 22.34
N VAL A 445 11.15 16.33 21.67
CA VAL A 445 11.97 15.16 21.30
C VAL A 445 13.00 15.54 20.23
N LYS A 446 12.56 16.22 19.17
CA LYS A 446 13.43 16.64 18.05
C LYS A 446 14.48 17.66 18.51
N ARG A 447 14.05 18.64 19.32
CA ARG A 447 14.90 19.61 19.99
C ARG A 447 15.92 18.93 20.87
N GLY A 448 15.50 17.97 21.70
CA GLY A 448 16.41 17.25 22.60
C GLY A 448 17.55 16.58 21.83
N ILE A 449 17.26 15.93 20.70
CA ILE A 449 18.28 15.26 19.89
C ILE A 449 19.20 16.27 19.20
N LEU A 450 18.65 17.34 18.62
CA LEU A 450 19.47 18.39 17.99
C LEU A 450 20.34 19.12 19.02
N PHE A 451 19.79 19.40 20.20
CA PHE A 451 20.49 20.02 21.32
C PHE A 451 21.61 19.13 21.84
N GLU A 452 21.35 17.84 22.07
CA GLU A 452 22.38 16.90 22.53
C GLU A 452 23.57 16.89 21.56
N ARG A 453 23.31 16.85 20.25
CA ARG A 453 24.35 16.86 19.22
C ARG A 453 25.11 18.19 19.17
N PHE A 454 24.39 19.30 19.32
CA PHE A 454 24.98 20.62 19.43
C PHE A 454 25.89 20.75 20.66
N ALA A 455 25.40 20.33 21.83
CA ALA A 455 26.14 20.34 23.09
C ALA A 455 27.38 19.45 23.01
N LEU A 456 27.26 18.22 22.49
CA LEU A 456 28.40 17.33 22.30
C LEU A 456 29.43 17.91 21.33
N SER A 457 28.99 18.56 20.25
CA SER A 457 29.89 19.24 19.31
C SER A 457 30.65 20.40 19.96
N LEU A 458 29.95 21.24 20.75
CA LEU A 458 30.59 22.33 21.48
C LEU A 458 31.56 21.81 22.55
N LEU A 459 31.15 20.82 23.34
CA LEU A 459 31.99 20.21 24.38
C LEU A 459 33.26 19.59 23.78
N SER A 460 33.16 18.96 22.60
CA SER A 460 34.32 18.37 21.92
C SER A 460 35.34 19.38 21.41
N GLN A 461 34.95 20.64 21.23
CA GLN A 461 35.85 21.73 20.83
C GLN A 461 36.63 22.31 22.02
N GLY A 462 36.36 21.83 23.24
CA GLY A 462 36.90 22.38 24.47
C GLY A 462 36.29 23.73 24.83
N GLY A 463 36.59 24.22 26.04
CA GLY A 463 36.11 25.51 26.51
C GLY A 463 35.74 25.52 27.99
N THR A 464 35.26 26.68 28.45
CA THR A 464 34.75 26.86 29.81
C THR A 464 33.23 26.85 29.79
N PHE A 465 32.62 25.95 30.55
CA PHE A 465 31.17 25.79 30.60
C PHE A 465 30.66 25.97 32.02
N GLU A 466 29.56 26.69 32.17
CA GLU A 466 28.82 26.72 33.41
C GLU A 466 28.09 25.40 33.60
N SER A 467 28.33 24.75 34.73
CA SER A 467 27.69 23.50 35.10
C SER A 467 26.92 23.67 36.41
N ARG A 468 25.80 22.95 36.52
CA ARG A 468 25.05 22.80 37.77
C ARG A 468 24.78 21.33 38.07
N HIS A 469 24.81 20.98 39.33
CA HIS A 469 24.52 19.61 39.76
C HIS A 469 23.00 19.38 39.76
N LEU A 470 22.52 18.38 39.03
CA LEU A 470 21.10 18.00 39.06
C LEU A 470 20.85 17.17 40.33
N LYS A 471 20.09 17.72 41.29
CA LYS A 471 19.63 16.95 42.45
C LYS A 471 18.52 15.96 42.02
N PRO A 472 18.49 14.71 42.52
CA PRO A 472 17.39 13.78 42.28
C PRO A 472 16.06 14.39 42.74
N LYS A 473 14.97 14.16 42.00
CA LYS A 473 13.61 14.52 42.44
C LYS A 473 13.15 13.51 43.49
N ASP A 474 13.58 13.70 44.74
CA ASP A 474 12.91 13.10 45.89
C ASP A 474 12.46 14.20 46.85
N SER A 475 11.17 14.12 47.20
CA SER A 475 10.40 14.90 48.17
C SER A 475 10.17 16.40 47.89
N ALA A 476 8.90 16.72 47.67
CA ALA A 476 8.35 18.04 47.92
C ALA A 476 8.41 18.31 49.42
N THR A 477 9.11 19.38 49.81
CA THR A 477 8.77 20.21 50.96
C THR A 477 9.15 21.64 50.63
N ASP A 478 8.25 22.54 50.99
CA ASP A 478 8.23 23.97 50.72
C ASP A 478 9.50 24.72 51.11
N GLY A 479 9.75 25.80 50.36
CA GLY A 479 10.53 26.95 50.80
C GLY A 479 12.02 26.71 50.93
N ASP A 480 12.80 27.16 49.94
CA ASP A 480 13.81 28.19 50.18
C ASP A 480 14.53 28.54 48.88
N GLU A 481 14.79 29.83 48.73
CA GLU A 481 15.65 30.43 47.73
C GLU A 481 17.03 29.78 47.80
N ASP A 482 17.43 29.03 46.77
CA ASP A 482 18.75 28.41 46.74
C ASP A 482 19.39 28.71 45.38
N GLU A 483 20.15 29.82 45.36
CA GLU A 483 21.12 30.16 44.32
C GLU A 483 21.98 28.93 44.00
N CYS A 484 21.66 28.27 42.89
CA CYS A 484 22.42 27.13 42.42
C CYS A 484 23.77 27.65 41.89
N LYS A 485 24.81 27.65 42.75
CA LYS A 485 26.18 28.06 42.41
C LYS A 485 26.66 27.31 41.15
N SER A 486 26.63 28.00 40.01
CA SER A 486 27.28 27.57 38.77
C SER A 486 28.78 27.38 39.03
N LYS A 487 29.32 26.20 38.72
CA LYS A 487 30.78 25.99 38.69
C LYS A 487 31.24 25.94 37.25
N CYS A 488 32.24 26.77 36.91
CA CYS A 488 32.93 26.73 35.63
C CYS A 488 33.79 25.46 35.55
N VAL A 489 33.51 24.62 34.56
CA VAL A 489 34.33 23.44 34.25
C VAL A 489 35.08 23.74 32.96
N ALA A 490 36.42 23.66 33.02
CA ALA A 490 37.28 23.70 31.84
C ALA A 490 37.34 22.29 31.23
N VAL A 491 37.09 22.20 29.94
CA VAL A 491 37.28 20.97 29.15
C VAL A 491 38.44 21.23 28.20
N ASP A 492 39.58 20.60 28.47
CA ASP A 492 40.79 20.74 27.67
C ASP A 492 40.73 19.87 26.41
N SER A 493 41.27 20.38 25.30
CA SER A 493 41.22 19.77 23.96
C SER A 493 42.29 18.69 23.72
N GLU A 494 42.96 18.16 24.76
CA GLU A 494 44.06 17.19 24.62
C GLU A 494 43.61 15.73 24.38
N GLY A 495 42.43 15.53 23.80
CA GLY A 495 41.97 14.21 23.39
C GLY A 495 41.28 14.28 22.04
N ASP A 496 41.94 13.79 21.00
CA ASP A 496 41.35 13.54 19.69
C ASP A 496 40.17 12.56 19.86
N VAL A 497 38.94 13.07 19.99
CA VAL A 497 37.72 12.26 19.97
C VAL A 497 37.45 11.88 18.52
N THR A 498 38.28 10.99 17.98
CA THR A 498 37.98 10.24 16.77
C THR A 498 36.90 9.22 17.09
N MET A 499 35.64 9.62 16.91
CA MET A 499 34.51 8.68 16.87
C MET A 499 34.66 7.76 15.64
N TYR A 500 35.21 6.56 15.88
CA TYR A 500 35.36 5.40 14.98
C TYR A 500 36.48 5.45 13.91
N LYS A 501 37.70 5.05 14.31
CA LYS A 501 38.57 4.21 13.48
C LYS A 501 38.79 2.88 14.19
N ARG A 502 38.25 1.80 13.63
CA ARG A 502 38.58 0.42 14.02
C ARG A 502 39.83 0.00 13.23
N ALA A 503 40.69 -0.73 13.90
CA ALA A 503 42.02 -1.19 13.54
C ALA A 503 42.23 -1.61 12.07
N GLU A 504 43.35 -1.16 11.51
CA GLU A 504 44.16 -1.89 10.52
C GLU A 504 45.63 -1.59 10.82
N SER A 505 46.37 -2.55 11.39
CA SER A 505 47.75 -2.89 11.04
C SER A 505 48.21 -4.12 11.84
N GLU A 506 48.56 -5.17 11.08
CA GLU A 506 49.26 -6.43 11.41
C GLU A 506 48.56 -7.50 12.26
#